data_AF-A0A1S3GBD6-F1
#
_entry.id   AF-A0A1S3GBD6-F1
#
_cell.length_a   1.000
_cell.length_b   1.000
_cell.length_c   1.000
_cell.angle_alpha   90.00
_cell.angle_beta   90.00
_cell.angle_gamma   90.00
#
_symmetry.space_group_name_H-M   'P 1'
#
loop_
_entity.id
_entity.type
_entity.pdbx_description
1 polymer ?
#
loop_
_entity_poly.entity_id
_entity_poly.type
_entity_poly.pdbx_seq_one_letter_code
_entity_poly.pdbx_strand_id
1 'polypeptide(L)'
;LLRWDQVPEDFVERFILSGYRRPPSSARECLASVLRPTNETLNFWTHFIPLLLFLGRFGRLLLLGPDAAPEPLPFHHPGLLPLWCYASGVLLTFAASCAAHAFGSASRRLRAALFYLDYASISYYGFGSTVAYYYYLLPGLRLLDAVWGVRG
;
A
#
# COMPACT_ATOMS: atom_id res chain seq x y z
N LEU A 1 14.85 -4.21 24.01
CA LEU A 1 14.65 -3.08 23.06
C LEU A 1 15.40 -1.88 23.59
N LEU A 2 15.80 -0.96 22.72
CA LEU A 2 16.62 0.21 23.05
C LEU A 2 15.75 1.44 23.35
N ARG A 3 16.31 2.35 24.14
CA ARG A 3 15.79 3.72 24.34
C ARG A 3 16.27 4.64 23.22
N TRP A 4 15.59 5.78 23.05
CA TRP A 4 15.89 6.75 22.00
C TRP A 4 17.35 7.26 22.01
N ASP A 5 17.94 7.40 23.21
CA ASP A 5 19.32 7.85 23.44
C ASP A 5 20.38 6.77 23.14
N GLN A 6 19.95 5.53 22.86
CA GLN A 6 20.82 4.38 22.58
C GLN A 6 20.84 3.99 21.10
N VAL A 7 20.13 4.75 20.25
CA VAL A 7 19.94 4.44 18.82
C VAL A 7 20.46 5.62 18.00
N PRO A 8 21.08 5.40 16.82
CA PRO A 8 21.49 6.50 15.96
C PRO A 8 20.31 7.41 15.61
N GLU A 9 20.57 8.72 15.55
CA GLU A 9 19.56 9.77 15.34
C GLU A 9 18.67 9.53 14.11
N ASP A 10 19.23 8.98 13.02
CA ASP A 10 18.52 8.62 11.78
C ASP A 10 17.37 7.59 11.95
N PHE A 11 17.34 6.89 13.09
CA PHE A 11 16.33 5.88 13.43
C PHE A 11 15.41 6.33 14.57
N VAL A 12 15.69 7.48 15.19
CA VAL A 12 14.87 8.03 16.27
C VAL A 12 13.67 8.75 15.67
N GLU A 13 12.53 8.56 16.32
CA GLU A 13 11.26 9.18 15.96
C GLU A 13 10.87 10.14 17.08
N ARG A 14 10.33 11.29 16.69
CA ARG A 14 9.95 12.32 17.67
C ARG A 14 8.91 11.76 18.64
N PHE A 15 9.13 12.02 19.92
CA PHE A 15 8.25 11.62 21.03
C PHE A 15 8.19 10.11 21.33
N ILE A 16 8.96 9.26 20.63
CA ILE A 16 9.09 7.84 20.98
C ILE A 16 10.33 7.66 21.87
N LEU A 17 10.09 7.24 23.12
CA LEU A 17 11.16 7.18 24.14
C LEU A 17 11.89 5.83 24.19
N SER A 18 11.25 4.76 23.72
CA SER A 18 11.80 3.40 23.79
C SER A 18 11.07 2.45 22.83
N GLY A 19 11.51 1.20 22.79
CA GLY A 19 10.90 0.16 21.94
C GLY A 19 11.64 -0.07 20.63
N TYR A 20 12.77 0.62 20.43
CA TYR A 20 13.58 0.49 19.23
C TYR A 20 14.31 -0.85 19.14
N ARG A 21 14.39 -1.37 17.93
CA ARG A 21 15.26 -2.51 17.58
C ARG A 21 16.71 -2.02 17.49
N ARG A 22 17.68 -2.90 17.76
CA ARG A 22 19.11 -2.59 17.60
C ARG A 22 19.49 -2.62 16.12
N PRO A 23 19.87 -1.49 15.50
CA PRO A 23 20.42 -1.48 14.15
C PRO A 23 21.93 -1.79 14.18
N PRO A 24 22.49 -2.46 13.15
CA PRO A 24 21.77 -3.18 12.10
C PRO A 24 21.16 -4.48 12.66
N SER A 25 19.96 -4.82 12.19
CA SER A 25 19.33 -6.12 12.45
C SER A 25 19.45 -7.02 11.22
N SER A 26 19.64 -8.33 11.41
CA SER A 26 19.53 -9.28 10.30
C SER A 26 18.08 -9.36 9.78
N ALA A 27 17.89 -9.83 8.55
CA ALA A 27 16.55 -10.02 7.97
C ALA A 27 15.69 -10.98 8.82
N ARG A 28 16.30 -12.02 9.39
CA ARG A 28 15.62 -12.95 10.30
C ARG A 28 15.15 -12.26 11.58
N GLU A 29 15.99 -11.40 12.17
CA GLU A 29 15.61 -10.64 13.36
C GLU A 29 14.51 -9.63 13.08
N CYS A 30 14.53 -8.99 11.90
CA CYS A 30 13.49 -8.10 11.40
C CYS A 30 12.14 -8.83 11.33
N LEU A 31 12.10 -9.98 10.64
CA LEU A 31 10.89 -10.81 10.54
C LEU A 31 10.41 -11.28 11.92
N ALA A 32 11.31 -11.76 12.78
CA ALA A 32 10.96 -12.17 14.14
C ALA A 32 10.51 -11.00 15.02
N SER A 33 10.83 -9.75 14.67
CA SER A 33 10.42 -8.57 15.43
C SER A 33 8.97 -8.15 15.20
N VAL A 34 8.38 -8.56 14.07
CA VAL A 34 6.95 -8.31 13.76
C VAL A 34 6.02 -8.91 14.81
N LEU A 35 6.43 -10.02 15.43
CA LEU A 35 5.68 -10.71 16.48
C LEU A 35 6.06 -10.26 17.90
N ARG A 36 6.98 -9.30 18.05
CA ARG A 36 7.43 -8.78 19.35
C ARG A 36 6.90 -7.36 19.54
N PRO A 37 6.66 -6.89 20.78
CA PRO A 37 6.19 -5.53 21.02
C PRO A 37 7.34 -4.53 20.85
N THR A 38 7.42 -3.89 19.68
CA THR A 38 8.40 -2.85 19.32
C THR A 38 7.68 -1.55 19.00
N ASN A 39 8.42 -0.45 18.82
CA ASN A 39 7.84 0.83 18.38
C ASN A 39 7.21 0.77 16.98
N GLU A 40 7.46 -0.31 16.23
CA GLU A 40 7.06 -0.48 14.82
C GLU A 40 6.03 -1.60 14.64
N THR A 41 5.64 -2.28 15.72
CA THR A 41 4.75 -3.44 15.67
C THR A 41 3.35 -3.04 15.25
N LEU A 42 2.80 -1.97 15.83
CA LEU A 42 1.50 -1.46 15.41
C LEU A 42 1.54 -0.99 13.97
N ASN A 43 2.56 -0.21 13.59
CA ASN A 43 2.74 0.24 12.20
C ASN A 43 2.75 -0.93 11.22
N PHE A 44 3.45 -2.03 11.52
CA PHE A 44 3.41 -3.20 10.66
C PHE A 44 1.99 -3.81 10.57
N TRP A 45 1.36 -4.12 11.71
CA TRP A 45 0.10 -4.86 11.72
C TRP A 45 -1.08 -4.07 11.17
N THR A 46 -1.10 -2.74 11.36
CA THR A 46 -2.14 -1.87 10.79
C THR A 46 -2.09 -1.81 9.27
N HIS A 47 -0.96 -2.12 8.63
CA HIS A 47 -0.84 -2.19 7.18
C HIS A 47 -0.93 -3.63 6.65
N PHE A 48 -0.42 -4.61 7.42
CA PHE A 48 -0.41 -6.01 7.02
C PHE A 48 -1.80 -6.64 6.99
N ILE A 49 -2.66 -6.34 7.98
CA ILE A 49 -4.02 -6.86 8.00
C ILE A 49 -4.82 -6.35 6.78
N PRO A 50 -4.87 -5.04 6.48
CA PRO A 50 -5.47 -4.54 5.25
C PRO A 50 -4.87 -5.14 3.98
N LEU A 51 -3.55 -5.34 3.91
CA LEU A 51 -2.91 -5.99 2.76
C LEU A 51 -3.56 -7.35 2.46
N LEU A 52 -3.72 -8.21 3.47
CA LEU A 52 -4.36 -9.52 3.31
C LEU A 52 -5.84 -9.39 2.89
N LEU A 53 -6.57 -8.46 3.50
CA LEU A 53 -7.97 -8.21 3.17
C LEU A 53 -8.14 -7.76 1.71
N PHE A 54 -7.32 -6.83 1.25
CA PHE A 54 -7.36 -6.31 -0.12
C PHE A 54 -6.84 -7.33 -1.15
N LEU A 55 -5.82 -8.14 -0.80
CA LEU A 55 -5.40 -9.27 -1.65
C LEU A 55 -6.56 -10.24 -1.88
N GLY A 56 -7.28 -10.63 -0.82
CA GLY A 56 -8.45 -11.50 -0.94
C GLY A 56 -9.58 -10.85 -1.73
N ARG A 57 -9.86 -9.57 -1.46
CA ARG A 57 -10.92 -8.81 -2.13
C ARG A 57 -10.67 -8.66 -3.63
N PHE A 58 -9.48 -8.21 -4.01
CA PHE A 58 -9.11 -8.02 -5.41
C PHE A 58 -8.88 -9.35 -6.12
N GLY A 59 -8.30 -10.35 -5.46
CA GLY A 59 -8.19 -11.70 -6.01
C GLY A 59 -9.57 -12.27 -6.38
N ARG A 60 -10.55 -12.15 -5.48
CA ARG A 60 -11.93 -12.57 -5.79
C ARG A 60 -12.52 -11.76 -6.94
N LEU A 61 -12.40 -10.43 -6.92
CA LEU A 61 -12.99 -9.57 -7.95
C LEU A 61 -12.38 -9.76 -9.34
N LEU A 62 -11.06 -9.86 -9.43
CA LEU A 62 -10.31 -9.74 -10.67
C LEU A 62 -9.91 -11.10 -11.26
N LEU A 63 -9.73 -12.13 -10.42
CA LEU A 63 -9.29 -13.45 -10.87
C LEU A 63 -10.42 -14.49 -10.85
N LEU A 64 -11.29 -14.43 -9.83
CA LEU A 64 -12.38 -15.42 -9.66
C LEU A 64 -13.73 -14.92 -10.19
N GLY A 65 -13.87 -13.61 -10.37
CA GLY A 65 -15.13 -12.96 -10.74
C GLY A 65 -16.12 -12.84 -9.58
N PRO A 66 -17.12 -11.94 -9.67
CA PRO A 66 -18.19 -11.88 -8.67
C PRO A 66 -19.07 -13.12 -8.77
N ASP A 67 -19.36 -13.77 -7.64
CA ASP A 67 -20.27 -14.95 -7.57
C ASP A 67 -21.67 -14.67 -8.16
N ALA A 68 -22.06 -13.40 -8.26
CA ALA A 68 -23.37 -12.94 -8.74
C ALA A 68 -23.35 -12.38 -10.18
N ALA A 69 -22.20 -12.37 -10.87
CA ALA A 69 -22.14 -11.85 -12.24
C ALA A 69 -22.63 -12.91 -13.23
N PRO A 70 -23.68 -12.65 -14.03
CA PRO A 70 -24.21 -13.61 -15.00
C PRO A 70 -23.21 -13.93 -16.12
N GLU A 71 -22.31 -13.00 -16.44
CA GLU A 71 -21.21 -13.18 -17.40
C GLU A 71 -19.94 -12.51 -16.82
N PRO A 72 -18.95 -13.27 -16.34
CA PRO A 72 -17.69 -12.71 -15.84
C PRO A 72 -16.94 -12.01 -16.98
N LEU A 73 -16.54 -10.75 -16.78
CA LEU A 73 -15.63 -10.08 -17.72
C LEU A 73 -14.30 -10.83 -17.76
N PRO A 74 -13.70 -11.05 -18.94
CA PRO A 74 -12.36 -11.61 -19.04
C PRO A 74 -11.37 -10.79 -18.21
N PHE A 75 -10.44 -11.44 -17.52
CA PHE A 75 -9.40 -10.80 -16.69
C PHE A 75 -8.67 -9.63 -17.40
N HIS A 76 -8.47 -9.76 -18.72
CA HIS A 76 -7.77 -8.81 -19.58
C HIS A 76 -8.69 -7.76 -20.22
N HIS A 77 -9.96 -7.69 -19.83
CA HIS A 77 -10.91 -6.75 -20.41
C HIS A 77 -10.49 -5.30 -20.13
N PRO A 78 -10.45 -4.40 -21.14
CA PRO A 78 -9.98 -3.02 -20.96
C PRO A 78 -10.75 -2.23 -19.88
N GLY A 79 -12.04 -2.53 -19.71
CA GLY A 79 -12.87 -1.95 -18.66
C GLY A 79 -12.41 -2.27 -17.23
N LEU A 80 -11.52 -3.27 -17.04
CA LEU A 80 -10.91 -3.58 -15.74
C LEU A 80 -9.60 -2.83 -15.50
N LEU A 81 -9.01 -2.18 -16.53
CA LEU A 81 -7.71 -1.49 -16.38
C LEU A 81 -7.73 -0.39 -15.29
N PRO A 82 -8.77 0.44 -15.15
CA PRO A 82 -8.85 1.39 -14.03
C PRO A 82 -8.90 0.68 -12.66
N LEU A 83 -9.55 -0.49 -12.58
CA LEU A 83 -9.63 -1.27 -11.35
C LEU A 83 -8.28 -1.94 -11.04
N TRP A 84 -7.58 -2.45 -12.06
CA TRP A 84 -6.22 -2.96 -11.93
C TRP A 84 -5.26 -1.90 -11.41
N CYS A 85 -5.32 -0.69 -11.96
CA CYS A 85 -4.48 0.42 -11.54
C CYS A 85 -4.76 0.85 -10.09
N TYR A 86 -6.03 0.86 -9.69
CA TYR A 86 -6.40 1.14 -8.31
C TYR A 86 -5.95 0.01 -7.36
N ALA A 87 -6.21 -1.24 -7.72
CA ALA A 87 -5.87 -2.41 -6.92
C ALA A 87 -4.35 -2.53 -6.72
N SER A 88 -3.55 -2.37 -7.78
CA SER A 88 -2.09 -2.36 -7.67
C SER A 88 -1.60 -1.23 -6.78
N GLY A 89 -2.22 -0.04 -6.85
CA GLY A 89 -1.93 1.09 -5.97
C GLY A 89 -2.14 0.75 -4.50
N VAL A 90 -3.33 0.27 -4.14
CA VAL A 90 -3.67 -0.15 -2.76
C VAL A 90 -2.69 -1.21 -2.24
N LEU A 91 -2.46 -2.26 -3.04
CA LEU A 91 -1.59 -3.37 -2.64
C LEU A 91 -0.14 -2.93 -2.48
N LEU A 92 0.36 -2.10 -3.40
CA LEU A 92 1.72 -1.57 -3.32
C LEU A 92 1.91 -0.70 -2.09
N THR A 93 0.92 0.14 -1.74
CA THR A 93 0.98 0.97 -0.53
C THR A 93 1.11 0.16 0.73
N PHE A 94 0.23 -0.82 0.94
CA PHE A 94 0.32 -1.63 2.15
C PHE A 94 1.57 -2.51 2.16
N ALA A 95 1.98 -3.07 1.02
CA ALA A 95 3.18 -3.91 0.94
C ALA A 95 4.47 -3.11 1.19
N ALA A 96 4.60 -1.92 0.61
CA ALA A 96 5.74 -1.04 0.81
C ALA A 96 5.85 -0.58 2.27
N SER A 97 4.73 -0.16 2.87
CA SER A 97 4.67 0.20 4.29
C SER A 97 5.05 -0.98 5.20
N CYS A 98 4.50 -2.17 4.97
CA CYS A 98 4.88 -3.38 5.72
C CYS A 98 6.38 -3.66 5.62
N ALA A 99 6.96 -3.54 4.42
CA ALA A 99 8.38 -3.75 4.22
C ALA A 99 9.21 -2.70 4.98
N ALA A 100 8.84 -1.41 4.92
CA ALA A 100 9.51 -0.34 5.64
C ALA A 100 9.52 -0.57 7.16
N HIS A 101 8.37 -0.90 7.75
CA HIS A 101 8.26 -1.13 9.19
C HIS A 101 8.84 -2.47 9.65
N ALA A 102 8.88 -3.50 8.80
CA ALA A 102 9.53 -4.77 9.12
C ALA A 102 11.05 -4.68 9.06
N PHE A 103 11.60 -4.11 7.98
CA PHE A 103 13.03 -4.13 7.66
C PHE A 103 13.76 -2.81 7.91
N GLY A 104 13.06 -1.79 8.42
CA GLY A 104 13.61 -0.46 8.68
C GLY A 104 14.77 -0.41 9.69
N SER A 105 15.02 -1.48 10.47
CA SER A 105 16.20 -1.57 11.35
C SER A 105 17.37 -2.34 10.76
N ALA A 106 17.24 -2.88 9.53
CA ALA A 106 18.26 -3.77 8.96
C ALA A 106 19.52 -3.02 8.52
N SER A 107 19.36 -1.89 7.83
CA SER A 107 20.45 -0.97 7.51
C SER A 107 19.92 0.43 7.19
N ARG A 108 20.77 1.45 7.33
CA ARG A 108 20.39 2.83 7.00
C ARG A 108 19.97 3.00 5.53
N ARG A 109 20.68 2.35 4.60
CA ARG A 109 20.37 2.41 3.16
C ARG A 109 19.04 1.73 2.84
N LEU A 110 18.79 0.55 3.40
CA LEU A 110 17.54 -0.17 3.18
C LEU A 110 16.35 0.56 3.81
N ARG A 111 16.51 1.11 5.02
CA ARG A 111 15.51 1.99 5.65
C ARG A 111 15.12 3.14 4.71
N ALA A 112 16.10 3.90 4.23
CA ALA A 112 15.84 5.01 3.33
C ALA A 112 15.08 4.56 2.07
N ALA A 113 15.57 3.52 1.38
CA ALA A 113 14.93 3.01 0.18
C ALA A 113 13.47 2.56 0.40
N LEU A 114 13.20 1.85 1.50
CA LEU A 114 11.86 1.35 1.81
C LEU A 114 10.89 2.48 2.18
N PHE A 115 11.31 3.46 2.98
CA PHE A 115 10.45 4.62 3.29
C PHE A 115 10.22 5.51 2.06
N TYR A 116 11.22 5.66 1.17
CA TYR A 116 10.98 6.32 -0.12
C TYR A 116 9.96 5.58 -0.98
N LEU A 117 10.05 4.25 -1.05
CA LEU A 117 9.08 3.43 -1.76
C LEU A 117 7.68 3.53 -1.15
N ASP A 118 7.58 3.53 0.18
CA ASP A 118 6.33 3.72 0.90
C ASP A 118 5.67 5.06 0.54
N TYR A 119 6.41 6.17 0.63
CA TYR A 119 5.89 7.48 0.22
C TYR A 119 5.53 7.56 -1.27
N ALA A 120 6.35 6.96 -2.15
CA ALA A 120 6.06 6.94 -3.59
C ALA A 120 4.77 6.15 -3.89
N SER A 121 4.54 5.05 -3.17
CA SER A 121 3.37 4.20 -3.34
C SER A 121 2.06 4.93 -2.97
N ILE A 122 2.07 5.81 -1.96
CA ILE A 122 0.91 6.63 -1.58
C ILE A 122 0.50 7.54 -2.75
N SER A 123 1.47 8.17 -3.41
CA SER A 123 1.23 8.99 -4.60
C SER A 123 0.64 8.15 -5.75
N TYR A 124 1.17 6.93 -5.96
CA TYR A 124 0.64 6.01 -6.97
C TYR A 124 -0.78 5.54 -6.64
N TYR A 125 -1.10 5.24 -5.38
CA TYR A 125 -2.46 4.96 -4.92
C TYR A 125 -3.40 6.14 -5.19
N GLY A 126 -2.98 7.38 -4.92
CA GLY A 126 -3.77 8.58 -5.24
C GLY A 126 -4.07 8.70 -6.75
N PHE A 127 -3.07 8.43 -7.59
CA PHE A 127 -3.25 8.37 -9.04
C PHE A 127 -4.23 7.26 -9.45
N GLY A 128 -4.02 6.03 -9.01
CA GLY A 128 -4.88 4.89 -9.32
C GLY A 128 -6.33 5.10 -8.85
N SER A 129 -6.50 5.73 -7.69
CA SER A 129 -7.81 6.15 -7.18
C SER A 129 -8.46 7.14 -8.15
N THR A 130 -7.75 8.21 -8.53
CA THR A 130 -8.27 9.22 -9.47
C THR A 130 -8.69 8.59 -10.80
N VAL A 131 -7.88 7.68 -11.34
CA VAL A 131 -8.22 6.94 -12.57
C VAL A 131 -9.50 6.12 -12.38
N ALA A 132 -9.64 5.34 -11.31
CA ALA A 132 -10.85 4.56 -11.06
C ALA A 132 -12.10 5.44 -10.86
N TYR A 133 -11.99 6.53 -10.11
CA TYR A 133 -13.07 7.50 -9.92
C TYR A 133 -13.53 8.11 -11.24
N TYR A 134 -12.60 8.56 -12.08
CA TYR A 134 -12.89 9.15 -13.38
C TYR A 134 -13.62 8.17 -14.30
N TYR A 135 -13.18 6.91 -14.37
CA TYR A 135 -13.76 5.92 -15.29
C TYR A 135 -15.07 5.28 -14.79
N TYR A 136 -15.24 5.08 -13.48
CA TYR A 136 -16.39 4.36 -12.94
C TYR A 136 -17.51 5.25 -12.38
N LEU A 137 -17.19 6.43 -11.85
CA LEU A 137 -18.19 7.30 -11.21
C LEU A 137 -18.55 8.54 -12.02
N LEU A 138 -17.75 8.90 -13.02
CA LEU A 138 -18.00 10.05 -13.90
C LEU A 138 -18.36 9.71 -15.37
N PRO A 139 -19.09 8.62 -15.69
CA PRO A 139 -19.52 8.39 -17.08
C PRO A 139 -20.53 9.45 -17.58
N GLY A 140 -21.21 10.17 -16.68
CA GLY A 140 -22.19 11.21 -17.01
C GLY A 140 -21.62 12.49 -17.64
N LEU A 141 -20.33 12.80 -17.45
CA LEU A 141 -19.67 13.93 -18.13
C LEU A 141 -19.53 13.67 -19.64
N ARG A 142 -19.31 12.41 -20.04
CA ARG A 142 -19.30 12.02 -21.47
C ARG A 142 -20.69 12.09 -22.11
N LEU A 143 -21.75 11.89 -21.33
CA LEU A 143 -23.12 12.08 -21.79
C LEU A 143 -23.47 13.57 -21.94
N LEU A 144 -22.97 14.44 -21.07
CA LEU A 144 -23.16 15.89 -21.21
C LEU A 144 -22.40 16.45 -22.43
N ASP A 145 -21.20 15.97 -22.74
CA ASP A 145 -20.49 16.34 -23.98
C ASP A 145 -21.22 15.84 -25.24
N ALA A 146 -21.85 14.66 -25.17
CA ALA A 146 -22.66 14.10 -26.26
C ALA A 146 -24.03 14.80 -26.42
N VAL A 147 -24.64 15.26 -25.33
CA VAL A 147 -25.95 15.95 -25.32
C VAL A 147 -25.81 17.44 -25.68
N TRP A 148 -24.70 18.09 -25.31
CA TRP A 148 -24.48 19.52 -25.56
C TRP A 148 -23.57 19.84 -26.74
N GLY A 149 -23.06 18.83 -27.46
CA GLY A 149 -22.52 19.01 -28.82
C GLY A 149 -21.47 20.11 -28.97
N VAL A 150 -20.63 20.34 -27.95
CA VAL A 150 -19.54 21.30 -28.07
C VAL A 150 -18.39 20.61 -28.81
N ARG A 151 -18.49 20.57 -30.14
CA ARG A 151 -17.36 20.33 -31.03
C ARG A 151 -16.50 21.59 -31.02
N GLY A 152 -15.33 21.50 -30.39
CA GLY A 152 -14.20 22.39 -30.70
C GLY A 152 -13.58 21.99 -32.04
#